data_AF-A0A843I229-F1
#
_entry.id   AF-A0A843I229-F1
#
_cell.length_a   1.000
_cell.length_b   1.000
_cell.length_c   1.000
_cell.angle_alpha   90.00
_cell.angle_beta   90.00
_cell.angle_gamma   90.00
#
_symmetry.space_group_name_H-M   'P 1'
#
loop_
_entity.id
_entity.type
_entity.pdbx_description
1 polymer ?
#
loop_
_entity_poly.entity_id
_entity_poly.type
_entity_poly.pdbx_seq_one_letter_code
_entity_poly.pdbx_strand_id
1 'polypeptide(L)'
;NVAPMEQFYSLLFMFIVIMIPLMFGFVLGFLIMDERDENLLTVLRVMPISRNTYLLYRMMFLSVLSLIYILLFPILTGLIQISFIDYLPTALLLMLLTPTLGLIANIVATNKVQAFAVFKTLGGVFYIPLFAFFINNDLKYILGIIPNFWTFMALDSILTKGSQNYLYIGIGFCLHFVFLGILFYFFNKKN
;
A
#
# COMPACT_ATOMS: atom_id res chain seq x y z
N ASN A 1 -22.51 -19.54 -23.27
CA ASN A 1 -21.39 -19.94 -22.39
C ASN A 1 -20.68 -18.70 -21.86
N VAL A 2 -21.31 -17.97 -20.95
CA VAL A 2 -20.62 -16.94 -20.17
C VAL A 2 -20.18 -17.68 -18.91
N ALA A 3 -18.87 -17.81 -18.67
CA ALA A 3 -18.38 -18.37 -17.41
C ALA A 3 -18.99 -17.54 -16.26
N PRO A 4 -19.40 -18.16 -15.14
CA PRO A 4 -19.97 -17.40 -14.02
C PRO A 4 -18.88 -16.49 -13.44
N MET A 5 -18.86 -15.22 -13.89
CA MET A 5 -17.88 -14.20 -13.51
C MET A 5 -17.89 -13.90 -12.01
N GLU A 6 -18.97 -14.29 -11.31
CA GLU A 6 -19.14 -14.11 -9.86
C GLU A 6 -17.99 -14.74 -9.06
N GLN A 7 -17.42 -15.86 -9.50
CA GLN A 7 -16.29 -16.50 -8.82
C GLN A 7 -15.00 -15.65 -8.86
N PHE A 8 -14.89 -14.72 -9.81
CA PHE A 8 -13.71 -13.86 -9.97
C PHE A 8 -13.89 -12.46 -9.35
N TYR A 9 -15.07 -12.14 -8.82
CA TYR A 9 -15.32 -10.80 -8.27
C TYR A 9 -14.41 -10.47 -7.10
N SER A 10 -14.14 -11.41 -6.19
CA SER A 10 -13.23 -11.18 -5.07
C SER A 10 -11.80 -10.85 -5.54
N LEU A 11 -11.32 -11.60 -6.53
CA LEU A 11 -9.98 -11.38 -7.09
C LEU A 11 -9.91 -10.06 -7.86
N LEU A 12 -10.93 -9.75 -8.66
CA LEU A 12 -11.04 -8.48 -9.38
C LEU A 12 -11.09 -7.29 -8.42
N PHE A 13 -11.85 -7.40 -7.34
CA PHE A 13 -11.91 -6.38 -6.30
C PHE A 13 -10.52 -6.14 -5.69
N MET A 14 -9.81 -7.21 -5.29
CA MET A 14 -8.46 -7.11 -4.75
C MET A 14 -7.45 -6.53 -5.76
N PHE A 15 -7.57 -6.89 -7.03
CA PHE A 15 -6.73 -6.40 -8.12
C PHE A 15 -6.90 -4.89 -8.38
N ILE A 16 -8.14 -4.39 -8.30
CA ILE A 16 -8.42 -2.97 -8.53
C ILE A 16 -8.12 -2.14 -7.28
N VAL A 17 -8.53 -2.61 -6.09
CA VAL A 17 -8.39 -1.82 -4.85
C VAL A 17 -6.92 -1.52 -4.52
N ILE A 18 -6.00 -2.45 -4.83
CA ILE A 18 -4.56 -2.21 -4.61
C ILE A 18 -4.01 -1.08 -5.50
N MET A 19 -4.62 -0.78 -6.64
CA MET A 19 -4.18 0.36 -7.47
C MET A 19 -4.24 1.67 -6.72
N ILE A 20 -5.20 1.84 -5.81
CA ILE A 20 -5.40 3.08 -5.07
C ILE A 20 -4.14 3.44 -4.27
N PRO A 21 -3.66 2.62 -3.31
CA PRO A 21 -2.45 2.96 -2.57
C PRO A 21 -1.19 2.98 -3.44
N LEU A 22 -1.12 2.19 -4.53
CA LEU A 22 0.01 2.27 -5.46
C LEU A 22 0.08 3.65 -6.16
N MET A 23 -1.06 4.21 -6.57
CA MET A 23 -1.13 5.54 -7.19
C MET A 23 -0.80 6.65 -6.19
N PHE A 24 -1.35 6.60 -4.98
CA PHE A 24 -1.01 7.58 -3.96
C PHE A 24 0.45 7.47 -3.52
N GLY A 25 1.02 6.26 -3.48
CA GLY A 25 2.44 6.06 -3.20
C GLY A 25 3.33 6.59 -4.32
N PHE A 26 2.90 6.48 -5.58
CA PHE A 26 3.59 7.08 -6.72
C PHE A 26 3.63 8.61 -6.58
N VAL A 27 2.48 9.22 -6.28
CA VAL A 27 2.37 10.67 -6.05
C VAL A 27 3.27 11.09 -4.88
N LEU A 28 3.21 10.38 -3.75
CA LEU A 28 4.08 10.63 -2.59
C LEU A 28 5.56 10.55 -2.94
N GLY A 29 5.92 9.54 -3.73
CA GLY A 29 7.29 9.33 -4.16
C GLY A 29 7.85 10.47 -4.98
N PHE A 30 7.15 10.84 -6.06
CA PHE A 30 7.53 11.97 -6.91
C PHE A 30 7.52 13.28 -6.14
N LEU A 31 6.52 13.47 -5.28
CA LEU A 31 6.42 14.64 -4.43
C LEU A 31 7.69 14.80 -3.56
N ILE A 32 8.23 13.74 -2.95
CA ILE A 32 9.48 13.83 -2.17
C ILE A 32 10.71 14.01 -3.08
N MET A 33 10.71 13.41 -4.28
CA MET A 33 11.78 13.55 -5.26
C MET A 33 11.92 14.98 -5.77
N ASP A 34 10.79 15.63 -6.06
CA ASP A 34 10.73 17.03 -6.49
C ASP A 34 11.41 17.95 -5.46
N GLU A 35 11.17 17.69 -4.17
CA GLU A 35 11.78 18.49 -3.11
C GLU A 35 13.28 18.30 -2.96
N ARG A 36 13.74 17.07 -3.22
CA ARG A 36 15.17 16.77 -3.24
C ARG A 36 15.84 17.53 -4.38
N ASP A 37 15.21 17.56 -5.56
CA ASP A 37 15.74 18.23 -6.75
C ASP A 37 15.73 19.76 -6.62
N GLU A 38 14.71 20.34 -5.99
CA GLU A 38 14.57 21.79 -5.78
C GLU A 38 15.46 22.35 -4.67
N ASN A 39 16.36 21.55 -4.06
CA ASN A 39 17.17 21.95 -2.90
C ASN A 39 16.33 22.60 -1.78
N LEU A 40 15.10 22.10 -1.57
CA LEU A 40 14.21 22.62 -0.52
C LEU A 40 14.79 22.50 0.88
N LEU A 41 15.92 21.79 1.07
CA LEU A 41 16.76 21.86 2.26
C LEU A 41 17.10 23.30 2.68
N THR A 42 17.22 24.24 1.73
CA THR A 42 17.49 25.66 2.02
C THR A 42 16.27 26.37 2.61
N VAL A 43 15.07 26.02 2.14
CA VAL A 43 13.79 26.58 2.63
C VAL A 43 13.35 25.89 3.92
N LEU A 44 13.60 24.59 4.07
CA LEU A 44 13.34 23.84 5.29
C LEU A 44 14.16 24.37 6.48
N ARG A 45 15.36 24.94 6.25
CA ARG A 45 16.20 25.53 7.31
C ARG A 45 15.58 26.76 7.98
N VAL A 46 14.69 27.48 7.30
CA VAL A 46 14.03 28.66 7.87
C VAL A 46 12.65 28.34 8.45
N MET A 47 12.15 27.10 8.28
CA MET A 47 10.90 26.66 8.89
C MET A 47 11.14 26.13 10.32
N PRO A 48 10.24 26.38 11.28
CA PRO A 48 10.36 25.91 12.66
C PRO A 48 10.05 24.40 12.81
N ILE A 49 10.09 23.61 11.73
CA ILE A 49 9.73 22.19 11.71
C ILE A 49 10.89 21.35 11.22
N SER A 50 11.10 20.18 11.84
CA SER A 50 12.13 19.25 11.40
C SER A 50 11.78 18.65 10.03
N ARG A 51 12.80 18.33 9.24
CA ARG A 51 12.66 17.62 7.96
C ARG A 51 11.85 16.32 8.10
N ASN A 52 12.07 15.57 9.17
CA ASN A 52 11.39 14.30 9.42
C ASN A 52 9.90 14.51 9.77
N THR A 53 9.59 15.55 10.55
CA THR A 53 8.20 15.94 10.85
C THR A 53 7.46 16.32 9.58
N TYR A 54 8.11 17.10 8.71
CA TYR A 54 7.54 17.51 7.44
C TYR A 54 7.27 16.32 6.50
N LEU A 55 8.22 15.39 6.40
CA LEU A 55 8.04 14.16 5.62
C LEU A 55 6.93 13.27 6.18
N LEU A 56 6.89 13.08 7.50
CA LEU A 56 5.81 12.34 8.17
C LEU A 56 4.44 12.97 7.91
N TYR A 57 4.34 14.30 7.94
CA TYR A 57 3.09 15.00 7.62
C TYR A 57 2.61 14.69 6.19
N ARG A 58 3.49 14.75 5.20
CA ARG A 58 3.15 14.43 3.80
C ARG A 58 2.78 12.97 3.61
N MET A 59 3.53 12.06 4.23
CA MET A 59 3.22 10.63 4.23
C MET A 59 1.84 10.38 4.81
N MET A 60 1.53 10.95 5.98
CA MET A 60 0.22 10.82 6.63
C MET A 60 -0.88 11.41 5.76
N PHE A 61 -0.68 12.59 5.19
CA PHE A 61 -1.66 13.25 4.33
C PHE A 61 -2.03 12.39 3.12
N LEU A 62 -1.06 11.91 2.34
CA LEU A 62 -1.33 11.07 1.18
C LEU A 62 -1.85 9.67 1.56
N SER A 63 -1.45 9.14 2.72
CA SER A 63 -2.00 7.88 3.24
C SER A 63 -3.48 8.03 3.64
N VAL A 64 -3.85 9.14 4.28
CA VAL A 64 -5.25 9.43 4.65
C VAL A 64 -6.10 9.64 3.41
N LEU A 65 -5.60 10.37 2.40
CA LEU A 65 -6.28 10.47 1.11
C LEU A 65 -6.47 9.10 0.46
N SER A 66 -5.42 8.27 0.44
CA SER A 66 -5.54 6.89 -0.03
C SER A 66 -6.61 6.11 0.74
N LEU A 67 -6.65 6.22 2.07
CA LEU A 67 -7.64 5.55 2.90
C LEU A 67 -9.07 5.96 2.53
N ILE A 68 -9.32 7.25 2.32
CA ILE A 68 -10.64 7.76 1.91
C ILE A 68 -11.07 7.09 0.60
N TYR A 69 -10.20 7.04 -0.41
CA TYR A 69 -10.52 6.39 -1.68
C TYR A 69 -10.70 4.87 -1.52
N ILE A 70 -9.89 4.21 -0.69
CA ILE A 70 -10.04 2.78 -0.38
C ILE A 70 -11.40 2.51 0.28
N LEU A 71 -11.85 3.36 1.21
CA LEU A 71 -13.14 3.24 1.90
C LEU A 71 -14.34 3.52 0.99
N LEU A 72 -14.20 4.47 0.06
CA LEU A 72 -15.24 4.76 -0.94
C LEU A 72 -15.33 3.69 -2.03
N PHE A 73 -14.26 2.94 -2.27
CA PHE A 73 -14.18 1.99 -3.37
C PHE A 73 -15.31 0.93 -3.43
N PRO A 74 -15.66 0.21 -2.33
CA PRO A 74 -16.81 -0.72 -2.35
C PRO A 74 -18.13 -0.01 -2.66
N ILE A 75 -18.33 1.19 -2.12
CA ILE A 75 -19.57 1.97 -2.25
C ILE A 75 -19.75 2.46 -3.69
N LEU A 76 -18.68 2.98 -4.29
CA LEU A 76 -18.71 3.54 -5.65
C LEU A 76 -18.80 2.47 -6.73
N THR A 77 -18.15 1.32 -6.53
CA THR A 77 -18.13 0.26 -7.53
C THR A 77 -19.34 -0.64 -7.47
N GLY A 78 -19.94 -0.84 -6.28
CA GLY A 78 -21.02 -1.81 -6.09
C GLY A 78 -20.63 -3.26 -6.44
N LEU A 79 -19.32 -3.54 -6.63
CA LEU A 79 -18.80 -4.84 -7.05
C LEU A 79 -19.15 -5.95 -6.04
N ILE A 80 -19.02 -5.63 -4.75
CA ILE A 80 -19.26 -6.55 -3.63
C ILE A 80 -19.87 -5.76 -2.48
N GLN A 81 -20.91 -6.31 -1.84
CA GLN A 81 -21.47 -5.75 -0.62
C GLN A 81 -20.61 -6.16 0.58
N ILE A 82 -20.01 -5.17 1.23
CA ILE A 82 -19.14 -5.38 2.38
C ILE A 82 -19.57 -4.41 3.49
N SER A 83 -19.72 -4.92 4.70
CA SER A 83 -19.94 -4.11 5.90
C SER A 83 -18.77 -3.14 6.10
N PHE A 84 -19.09 -1.86 6.31
CA PHE A 84 -18.07 -0.82 6.52
C PHE A 84 -17.18 -1.11 7.74
N ILE A 85 -17.79 -1.59 8.83
CA ILE A 85 -17.10 -1.91 10.08
C ILE A 85 -16.10 -3.04 9.86
N ASP A 86 -16.52 -4.07 9.11
CA ASP A 86 -15.65 -5.20 8.79
C ASP A 86 -14.57 -4.76 7.81
N TYR A 87 -14.83 -3.87 6.85
CA TYR A 87 -13.82 -3.47 5.88
C TYR A 87 -12.75 -2.51 6.43
N LEU A 88 -13.07 -1.72 7.46
CA LEU A 88 -12.20 -0.66 8.00
C LEU A 88 -10.79 -1.13 8.39
N PRO A 89 -10.58 -2.24 9.12
CA PRO A 89 -9.23 -2.71 9.48
C PRO A 89 -8.38 -3.07 8.26
N THR A 90 -8.99 -3.72 7.25
CA THR A 90 -8.31 -4.05 6.00
C THR A 90 -8.01 -2.82 5.15
N ALA A 91 -8.87 -1.81 5.17
CA ALA A 91 -8.63 -0.54 4.50
C ALA A 91 -7.43 0.20 5.12
N LEU A 92 -7.34 0.21 6.46
CA LEU A 92 -6.18 0.75 7.18
C LEU A 92 -4.88 0.01 6.83
N LEU A 93 -4.93 -1.31 6.68
CA LEU A 93 -3.78 -2.10 6.22
C LEU A 93 -3.38 -1.75 4.78
N LEU A 94 -4.34 -1.65 3.85
CA LEU A 94 -4.07 -1.29 2.45
C LEU A 94 -3.43 0.11 2.35
N MET A 95 -3.90 1.06 3.14
CA MET A 95 -3.36 2.41 3.22
C MET A 95 -1.85 2.43 3.52
N LEU A 96 -1.33 1.51 4.34
CA LEU A 96 0.10 1.46 4.70
C LEU A 96 1.02 1.12 3.51
N LEU A 97 0.45 0.63 2.40
CA LEU A 97 1.21 0.42 1.17
C LEU A 97 1.60 1.73 0.48
N THR A 98 0.81 2.80 0.65
CA THR A 98 1.10 4.16 0.13
C THR A 98 2.45 4.70 0.62
N PRO A 99 2.71 4.84 1.93
CA PRO A 99 4.00 5.30 2.44
C PRO A 99 5.13 4.30 2.17
N THR A 100 4.82 3.01 2.15
CA THR A 100 5.80 1.95 1.84
C THR A 100 6.38 2.14 0.44
N LEU A 101 5.51 2.28 -0.57
CA LEU A 101 5.92 2.44 -1.96
C LEU A 101 6.64 3.77 -2.19
N GLY A 102 6.15 4.86 -1.59
CA GLY A 102 6.81 6.17 -1.67
C GLY A 102 8.23 6.17 -1.06
N LEU A 103 8.42 5.51 0.08
CA LEU A 103 9.73 5.38 0.72
C LEU A 103 10.70 4.51 -0.09
N ILE A 104 10.27 3.34 -0.56
CA ILE A 104 11.14 2.45 -1.36
C ILE A 104 11.70 3.20 -2.57
N ALA A 105 10.85 3.90 -3.31
CA ALA A 105 11.29 4.65 -4.48
C ALA A 105 12.34 5.71 -4.14
N ASN A 106 12.14 6.43 -3.03
CA ASN A 106 13.08 7.46 -2.58
C ASN A 106 14.40 6.94 -2.01
N ILE A 107 14.40 5.70 -1.48
CA ILE A 107 15.59 5.01 -0.98
C ILE A 107 16.40 4.43 -2.14
N VAL A 108 15.73 3.87 -3.15
CA VAL A 108 16.39 3.20 -4.28
C VAL A 108 16.82 4.20 -5.36
N ALA A 109 15.95 5.13 -5.74
CA ALA A 109 16.23 6.07 -6.82
C ALA A 109 17.07 7.27 -6.37
N THR A 110 17.88 7.80 -7.29
CA THR A 110 18.60 9.07 -7.13
C THR A 110 17.99 10.23 -7.91
N ASN A 111 17.12 9.95 -8.88
CA ASN A 111 16.43 10.95 -9.69
C ASN A 111 15.03 10.45 -10.11
N LYS A 112 14.22 11.35 -10.69
CA LYS A 112 12.83 11.06 -11.11
C LYS A 112 12.72 9.94 -12.16
N VAL A 113 13.69 9.83 -13.07
CA VAL A 113 13.69 8.78 -14.11
C VAL A 113 13.89 7.40 -13.48
N GLN A 114 14.83 7.28 -12.55
CA GLN A 114 15.04 6.05 -11.78
C GLN A 114 13.83 5.75 -10.88
N ALA A 115 13.21 6.77 -10.27
CA ALA A 115 12.01 6.59 -9.46
C ALA A 115 10.86 6.00 -10.29
N PHE A 116 10.65 6.51 -11.52
CA PHE A 116 9.66 5.96 -12.44
C PHE A 116 9.92 4.49 -12.76
N ALA A 117 11.19 4.11 -13.01
CA ALA A 117 11.57 2.73 -13.22
C ALA A 117 11.27 1.86 -11.99
N VAL A 118 11.60 2.34 -10.79
CA VAL A 118 11.29 1.65 -9.52
C VAL A 118 9.78 1.44 -9.38
N PHE A 119 8.95 2.46 -9.62
CA PHE A 119 7.49 2.29 -9.54
C PHE A 119 6.94 1.27 -10.52
N LYS A 120 7.47 1.22 -11.75
CA LYS A 120 7.06 0.21 -12.73
C LYS A 120 7.37 -1.20 -12.24
N THR A 121 8.53 -1.41 -11.61
CA THR A 121 8.89 -2.71 -11.03
C THR A 121 8.05 -3.05 -9.79
N LEU A 122 7.89 -2.11 -8.85
CA LEU A 122 7.14 -2.30 -7.62
C LEU A 122 5.65 -2.52 -7.88
N GLY A 123 5.09 -1.84 -8.89
CA GLY A 123 3.73 -2.07 -9.35
C GLY A 123 3.50 -3.55 -9.63
N GLY A 124 4.40 -4.20 -10.37
CA GLY A 124 4.34 -5.65 -10.60
C GLY A 124 4.58 -6.50 -9.35
N VAL A 125 5.57 -6.16 -8.53
CA VAL A 125 5.91 -6.92 -7.31
C VAL A 125 4.75 -6.99 -6.33
N PHE A 126 4.04 -5.87 -6.10
CA PHE A 126 2.91 -5.85 -5.17
C PHE A 126 1.66 -6.57 -5.69
N TYR A 127 1.60 -6.93 -6.98
CA TYR A 127 0.59 -7.85 -7.50
C TYR A 127 0.91 -9.33 -7.27
N ILE A 128 2.18 -9.70 -7.03
CA ILE A 128 2.60 -11.10 -6.87
C ILE A 128 1.77 -11.84 -5.80
N PRO A 129 1.44 -11.25 -4.64
CA PRO A 129 0.63 -11.94 -3.63
C PRO A 129 -0.75 -12.39 -4.09
N LEU A 130 -1.32 -11.83 -5.15
CA LEU A 130 -2.58 -12.33 -5.74
C LEU A 130 -2.44 -13.76 -6.27
N PHE A 131 -1.23 -14.19 -6.64
CA PHE A 131 -1.01 -15.57 -7.08
C PHE A 131 -1.26 -16.60 -5.97
N ALA A 132 -1.29 -16.17 -4.70
CA ALA A 132 -1.62 -17.01 -3.55
C ALA A 132 -2.98 -17.70 -3.70
N PHE A 133 -3.95 -17.05 -4.35
CA PHE A 133 -5.31 -17.58 -4.54
C PHE A 133 -5.40 -18.70 -5.58
N PHE A 134 -4.33 -18.94 -6.34
CA PHE A 134 -4.21 -20.07 -7.26
C PHE A 134 -3.44 -21.25 -6.65
N ILE A 135 -2.93 -21.09 -5.42
CA ILE A 135 -2.12 -22.10 -4.71
C ILE A 135 -2.98 -22.71 -3.59
N ASN A 136 -3.32 -24.00 -3.74
CA ASN A 136 -4.24 -24.70 -2.83
C ASN A 136 -3.60 -25.15 -1.51
N ASN A 137 -2.27 -25.19 -1.42
CA ASN A 137 -1.54 -25.68 -0.25
C ASN A 137 -0.87 -24.54 0.54
N ASP A 138 -0.20 -24.89 1.64
CA ASP A 138 0.47 -23.94 2.52
C ASP A 138 1.70 -23.25 1.90
N LEU A 139 2.10 -23.63 0.67
CA LEU A 139 3.17 -22.93 -0.05
C LEU A 139 2.81 -21.48 -0.35
N LYS A 140 1.52 -21.14 -0.38
CA LYS A 140 1.06 -19.74 -0.56
C LYS A 140 1.65 -18.78 0.48
N TYR A 141 1.96 -19.26 1.69
CA TYR A 141 2.52 -18.43 2.77
C TYR A 141 3.97 -17.98 2.52
N ILE A 142 4.67 -18.56 1.54
CA ILE A 142 5.98 -18.06 1.08
C ILE A 142 5.85 -16.61 0.56
N LEU A 143 4.69 -16.27 -0.03
CA LEU A 143 4.40 -14.91 -0.49
C LEU A 143 4.17 -13.92 0.67
N GLY A 144 4.08 -14.41 1.91
CA GLY A 144 3.94 -13.61 3.13
C GLY A 144 5.13 -12.70 3.44
N ILE A 145 6.25 -12.84 2.73
CA ILE A 145 7.38 -11.89 2.75
C ILE A 145 6.95 -10.52 2.21
N ILE A 146 6.01 -10.49 1.26
CA ILE A 146 5.51 -9.25 0.68
C ILE A 146 4.38 -8.73 1.60
N PRO A 147 4.50 -7.53 2.20
CA PRO A 147 3.60 -7.08 3.27
C PRO A 147 2.10 -7.11 2.91
N ASN A 148 1.75 -6.80 1.65
CA ASN A 148 0.36 -6.79 1.21
C ASN A 148 -0.26 -8.18 1.01
N PHE A 149 0.52 -9.27 1.09
CA PHE A 149 -0.02 -10.63 1.12
C PHE A 149 -1.04 -10.80 2.25
N TRP A 150 -0.66 -10.38 3.46
CA TRP A 150 -1.54 -10.50 4.64
C TRP A 150 -2.77 -9.61 4.52
N THR A 151 -2.63 -8.46 3.85
CA THR A 151 -3.75 -7.59 3.49
C THR A 151 -4.74 -8.29 2.56
N PHE A 152 -4.28 -9.01 1.54
CA PHE A 152 -5.15 -9.81 0.67
C PHE A 152 -5.78 -10.99 1.39
N MET A 153 -5.04 -11.71 2.25
CA MET A 153 -5.61 -12.81 3.04
C MET A 153 -6.70 -12.33 4.00
N ALA A 154 -6.53 -11.15 4.61
CA ALA A 154 -7.55 -10.52 5.44
C ALA A 154 -8.77 -10.10 4.59
N LEU A 155 -8.55 -9.46 3.43
CA LEU A 155 -9.62 -9.08 2.51
C LEU A 155 -10.44 -10.29 2.03
N ASP A 156 -9.76 -11.34 1.56
CA ASP A 156 -10.41 -12.57 1.12
C ASP A 156 -11.29 -13.20 2.21
N SER A 157 -10.86 -13.14 3.47
CA SER A 157 -11.65 -13.67 4.59
C SER A 157 -13.00 -12.96 4.74
N ILE A 158 -13.06 -11.65 4.51
CA ILE A 158 -14.31 -10.90 4.50
C ILE A 158 -15.14 -11.26 3.26
N LEU A 159 -14.50 -11.27 2.09
CA LEU A 159 -15.18 -11.42 0.80
C LEU A 159 -15.81 -12.81 0.62
N THR A 160 -15.17 -13.85 1.16
CA THR A 160 -15.61 -15.24 0.98
C THR A 160 -16.35 -15.80 2.20
N LYS A 161 -15.95 -15.42 3.42
CA LYS A 161 -16.53 -15.97 4.67
C LYS A 161 -17.44 -14.98 5.38
N GLY A 162 -17.47 -13.72 4.95
CA GLY A 162 -18.30 -12.67 5.57
C GLY A 162 -17.80 -12.20 6.94
N SER A 163 -16.62 -12.64 7.40
CA SER A 163 -16.10 -12.34 8.72
C SER A 163 -14.60 -12.05 8.69
N GLN A 164 -14.17 -11.08 9.49
CA GLN A 164 -12.76 -10.73 9.58
C GLN A 164 -11.91 -11.79 10.28
N ASN A 165 -10.75 -12.10 9.69
CA ASN A 165 -9.72 -12.87 10.36
C ASN A 165 -8.70 -11.95 11.05
N TYR A 166 -8.88 -11.74 12.35
CA TYR A 166 -8.01 -10.87 13.16
C TYR A 166 -6.55 -11.32 13.21
N LEU A 167 -6.24 -12.59 12.98
CA LEU A 167 -4.86 -13.08 12.94
C LEU A 167 -4.12 -12.53 11.71
N TYR A 168 -4.74 -12.57 10.53
CA TYR A 168 -4.16 -11.98 9.32
C TYR A 168 -4.01 -10.46 9.43
N ILE A 169 -4.98 -9.80 10.07
CA ILE A 169 -4.91 -8.37 10.34
C ILE A 169 -3.72 -8.06 11.26
N GLY A 170 -3.58 -8.78 12.36
CA GLY A 170 -2.50 -8.58 13.33
C GLY A 170 -1.11 -8.78 12.72
N ILE A 171 -0.92 -9.88 11.97
CA ILE A 171 0.33 -10.14 11.25
C ILE A 171 0.59 -9.05 10.21
N GLY A 172 -0.44 -8.66 9.46
CA GLY A 172 -0.36 -7.60 8.46
C GLY A 172 0.12 -6.28 9.06
N PHE A 173 -0.48 -5.83 10.17
CA PHE A 173 -0.08 -4.57 10.81
C PHE A 173 1.35 -4.65 11.33
N CYS A 174 1.70 -5.76 12.00
CA CYS A 174 3.04 -5.97 12.52
C CYS A 174 4.08 -5.88 11.39
N LEU A 175 3.87 -6.59 10.28
CA LEU A 175 4.80 -6.58 9.16
C LEU A 175 4.87 -5.22 8.47
N HIS A 176 3.73 -4.56 8.23
CA HIS A 176 3.73 -3.21 7.63
C HIS A 176 4.46 -2.20 8.52
N PHE A 177 4.23 -2.21 9.84
CA PHE A 177 4.93 -1.28 10.75
C PHE A 177 6.42 -1.58 10.86
N VAL A 178 6.83 -2.85 10.96
CA VAL A 178 8.24 -3.24 10.95
C VAL A 178 8.90 -2.80 9.64
N PHE A 179 8.25 -3.07 8.50
CA PHE A 179 8.77 -2.73 7.19
C PHE A 179 8.87 -1.21 6.98
N LEU A 180 7.84 -0.45 7.37
CA LEU A 180 7.87 1.01 7.35
C LEU A 180 8.95 1.60 8.26
N GLY A 181 9.12 1.05 9.46
CA GLY A 181 10.19 1.48 10.38
C GLY A 181 11.59 1.27 9.79
N ILE A 182 11.82 0.11 9.17
CA ILE A 182 13.07 -0.21 8.48
C ILE A 182 13.31 0.76 7.31
N LEU A 183 12.29 0.97 6.46
CA LEU A 183 12.38 1.89 5.32
C LEU A 183 12.64 3.32 5.77
N PHE A 184 11.95 3.79 6.80
CA PHE A 184 12.14 5.13 7.35
C PHE A 184 13.55 5.31 7.92
N TYR A 185 14.10 4.30 8.60
CA TYR A 185 15.49 4.30 9.07
C TYR A 185 16.48 4.43 7.90
N PHE A 186 16.33 3.62 6.85
CA PHE A 186 17.20 3.70 5.67
C PHE A 186 17.07 5.02 4.92
N PHE A 187 15.86 5.58 4.83
CA PHE A 187 15.63 6.87 4.21
C PHE A 187 16.38 8.00 4.93
N ASN A 188 16.39 7.99 6.28
CA ASN A 188 17.09 8.99 7.09
C ASN A 188 18.61 8.79 7.08
N LYS A 189 19.11 7.57 6.92
CA LYS A 189 20.56 7.32 6.81
C LYS A 189 21.12 7.79 5.47
N LYS A 190 20.33 7.71 4.40
CA LYS A 190 20.75 8.09 3.04
C LYS A 190 20.85 9.61 2.84
N ASN A 191 20.03 10.39 3.55
CA ASN A 191 19.82 11.81 3.28
C ASN A 191 20.01 12.67 4.52
#